data_AF-A0A7C9CN29-F1
#
_entry.id   AF-A0A7C9CN29-F1
#
_cell.length_a   1.000
_cell.length_b   1.000
_cell.length_c   1.000
_cell.angle_alpha   90.00
_cell.angle_beta   90.00
_cell.angle_gamma   90.00
#
_symmetry.space_group_name_H-M   'P 1'
#
loop_
_entity.id
_entity.type
_entity.pdbx_description
1 polymer ?
#
loop_
_entity_poly.entity_id
_entity_poly.type
_entity_poly.pdbx_seq_one_letter_code
_entity_poly.pdbx_strand_id
1 'polypeptide(L)'
;LLGLYLEESEYSRIQREEPLDYPPKPPKWRNWRGSIIAPFAGNDMLVLYNCPANKSNKYYVHVLHNEHPVPLPGCNNSDFCAFEAFKETILQPHLKEDYDAICTVKEQHMQKQAASKLSSSPSGSENVELQKDEL
;
A
#
# COMPACT_ATOMS: atom_id res chain seq x y z
N LEU A 1 -2.36 1.05 6.20
CA LEU A 1 -3.26 -0.03 5.76
C LEU A 1 -4.29 -0.27 6.87
N LEU A 2 -5.60 -0.28 6.57
CA LEU A 2 -6.69 -0.34 7.57
C LEU A 2 -6.78 -1.66 8.37
N GLY A 3 -5.86 -2.61 8.16
CA GLY A 3 -5.88 -3.93 8.80
C GLY A 3 -7.04 -4.82 8.34
N LEU A 4 -7.53 -4.66 7.10
CA LEU A 4 -8.67 -5.43 6.56
C LEU A 4 -8.34 -6.88 6.20
N TYR A 5 -7.07 -7.25 6.26
CA TYR A 5 -6.63 -8.58 5.89
C TYR A 5 -5.94 -9.22 7.09
N LEU A 6 -5.77 -10.55 7.04
CA LEU A 6 -5.31 -11.40 8.14
C LEU A 6 -3.87 -11.04 8.60
N GLU A 7 -3.76 -9.98 9.40
CA GLU A 7 -2.52 -9.42 9.97
C GLU A 7 -2.66 -9.16 11.48
N GLU A 8 -3.41 -9.99 12.22
CA GLU A 8 -3.66 -9.75 13.65
C GLU A 8 -2.35 -9.52 14.45
N SER A 9 -1.27 -10.25 14.13
CA SER A 9 0.03 -10.06 14.79
C SER A 9 0.81 -8.83 14.33
N GLU A 10 0.50 -8.27 13.16
CA GLU A 10 1.24 -7.16 12.53
C GLU A 10 0.47 -5.83 12.58
N TYR A 11 -0.78 -5.84 13.05
CA TYR A 11 -1.64 -4.65 13.11
C TYR A 11 -0.99 -3.45 13.81
N SER A 12 -0.31 -3.68 14.94
CA SER A 12 0.39 -2.61 15.67
C SER A 12 1.58 -2.02 14.89
N ARG A 13 2.27 -2.84 14.09
CA ARG A 13 3.36 -2.38 13.19
C ARG A 13 2.78 -1.53 12.07
N ILE A 14 1.65 -1.96 11.52
CA ILE A 14 0.94 -1.28 10.43
C ILE A 14 0.40 0.08 10.88
N GLN A 15 -0.15 0.19 12.10
CA GLN A 15 -0.59 1.47 12.65
C GLN A 15 0.55 2.49 12.84
N ARG A 16 1.78 2.01 12.98
CA ARG A 16 2.99 2.85 13.09
C ARG A 16 3.64 3.13 11.74
N GLU A 17 3.13 2.52 10.67
CA GLU A 17 3.66 2.63 9.31
C GLU A 17 5.17 2.31 9.24
N GLU A 18 5.60 1.37 10.09
CA GLU A 18 6.99 0.91 10.12
C GLU A 18 7.30 0.08 8.85
N PRO A 19 8.49 0.25 8.24
CA PRO A 19 8.91 -0.61 7.14
C PRO A 19 8.85 -2.09 7.52
N LEU A 20 8.25 -2.90 6.65
CA LEU A 20 8.24 -4.36 6.81
C LEU A 20 9.62 -4.93 6.51
N ASP A 21 9.96 -6.02 7.20
CA ASP A 21 11.19 -6.76 6.95
C ASP A 21 11.19 -7.35 5.54
N TYR A 22 12.40 -7.51 4.97
CA TYR A 22 12.54 -8.20 3.69
C TYR A 22 12.00 -9.63 3.79
N PRO A 23 11.23 -10.11 2.79
CA PRO A 23 10.78 -11.47 2.77
C PRO A 23 12.00 -12.40 2.72
N PRO A 24 12.03 -13.47 3.52
CA PRO A 24 13.14 -14.40 3.51
C PRO A 24 13.18 -15.17 2.18
N LYS A 25 14.38 -15.66 1.83
CA LYS A 25 14.59 -16.41 0.59
C LYS A 25 13.71 -17.68 0.57
N PRO A 26 13.14 -18.04 -0.58
CA PRO A 26 12.42 -19.31 -0.73
C PRO A 26 13.30 -20.52 -0.35
N PRO A 27 12.72 -21.63 0.17
CA PRO A 27 11.28 -21.88 0.29
C PRO A 27 10.70 -21.39 1.64
N LYS A 28 9.78 -20.43 1.59
CA LYS A 28 8.90 -20.06 2.71
C LYS A 28 7.46 -19.93 2.21
N TRP A 29 6.52 -20.32 3.05
CA TRP A 29 5.09 -20.10 2.79
C TRP A 29 4.76 -18.61 2.76
N ARG A 30 3.91 -18.22 1.82
CA ARG A 30 3.44 -16.85 1.66
C ARG A 30 2.34 -16.59 2.68
N ASN A 31 2.46 -15.52 3.45
CA ASN A 31 1.36 -15.03 4.28
C ASN A 31 0.24 -14.48 3.39
N TRP A 32 0.62 -13.86 2.27
CA TRP A 32 -0.30 -13.19 1.34
C TRP A 32 -0.53 -13.98 0.09
N ARG A 33 -1.79 -14.10 -0.30
CA ARG A 33 -2.20 -14.64 -1.59
C ARG A 33 -3.03 -13.60 -2.34
N GLY A 34 -2.47 -13.05 -3.42
CA GLY A 34 -3.18 -12.11 -4.29
C GLY A 34 -4.54 -12.63 -4.78
N SER A 35 -4.65 -13.93 -5.05
CA SER A 35 -5.92 -14.57 -5.42
C SER A 35 -7.00 -14.55 -4.33
N ILE A 36 -6.62 -14.29 -3.08
CA ILE A 36 -7.54 -14.13 -1.94
C ILE A 36 -7.82 -12.63 -1.73
N ILE A 37 -6.79 -11.79 -1.75
CA ILE A 37 -6.87 -10.36 -1.47
C ILE A 37 -7.56 -9.59 -2.61
N ALA A 38 -7.15 -9.83 -3.84
CA ALA A 38 -7.60 -9.10 -5.02
C ALA A 38 -7.84 -10.07 -6.19
N PRO A 39 -8.83 -10.98 -6.09
CA PRO A 39 -9.27 -11.77 -7.24
C PRO A 39 -9.92 -10.88 -8.32
N PHE A 40 -10.17 -11.45 -9.50
CA PHE A 40 -10.98 -10.75 -10.51
C PHE A 40 -12.35 -10.42 -9.95
N ALA A 41 -12.78 -9.16 -10.12
CA ALA A 41 -14.00 -8.61 -9.53
C ALA A 41 -14.05 -8.71 -7.99
N GLY A 42 -12.88 -8.78 -7.33
CA GLY A 42 -12.81 -8.68 -5.88
C GLY A 42 -13.32 -7.33 -5.40
N ASN A 43 -13.95 -7.32 -4.23
CA ASN A 43 -14.57 -6.13 -3.64
C ASN A 43 -14.20 -6.00 -2.17
N ASP A 44 -14.02 -4.75 -1.74
CA ASP A 44 -13.91 -4.35 -0.35
C ASP A 44 -15.06 -3.38 -0.06
N MET A 45 -15.97 -3.76 0.82
CA MET A 45 -17.16 -2.96 1.16
C MET A 45 -17.10 -2.54 2.63
N LEU A 46 -17.24 -1.23 2.86
CA LEU A 46 -17.43 -0.66 4.19
C LEU A 46 -18.88 -0.20 4.31
N VAL A 47 -19.68 -0.93 5.07
CA VAL A 47 -21.12 -0.67 5.23
C VAL A 47 -21.35 0.09 6.53
N LEU A 48 -22.04 1.24 6.43
CA LEU A 48 -22.46 2.02 7.60
C LEU A 48 -23.88 1.62 8.01
N TYR A 49 -24.01 0.99 9.16
CA TYR A 49 -25.28 0.68 9.78
C TYR A 49 -25.70 1.76 10.77
N ASN A 50 -27.01 1.97 10.87
CA ASN A 50 -27.65 2.74 11.94
C ASN A 50 -28.50 1.77 12.77
N CYS A 51 -28.22 1.68 14.08
CA CYS A 51 -28.88 0.74 15.00
C CYS A 51 -29.69 1.51 16.05
N PRO A 52 -30.97 1.84 15.81
CA PRO A 52 -31.77 2.66 16.72
C PRO A 52 -31.99 2.04 18.11
N ALA A 53 -31.90 0.71 18.21
CA ALA A 53 -32.06 -0.02 19.46
C ALA A 53 -30.88 0.17 20.43
N ASN A 54 -29.72 0.60 19.94
CA ASN A 54 -28.55 0.81 20.78
C ASN A 54 -28.45 2.26 21.24
N LYS A 55 -28.54 2.47 22.55
CA LYS A 55 -28.50 3.81 23.15
C LYS A 55 -27.09 4.41 23.24
N SER A 56 -26.03 3.58 23.20
CA SER A 56 -24.65 4.05 23.38
C SER A 56 -23.99 4.48 22.07
N ASN A 57 -24.22 3.73 20.99
CA ASN A 57 -23.65 4.02 19.68
C ASN A 57 -24.74 3.92 18.61
N LYS A 58 -24.95 5.01 17.87
CA LYS A 58 -25.95 5.08 16.80
C LYS A 58 -25.48 4.38 15.52
N TYR A 59 -24.20 4.52 15.20
CA TYR A 59 -23.64 4.06 13.92
C TYR A 59 -22.53 3.04 14.10
N TYR A 60 -22.50 2.08 13.19
CA TYR A 60 -21.53 1.00 13.15
C TYR A 60 -21.00 0.79 11.74
N VAL A 61 -19.71 0.48 11.63
CA VAL A 61 -19.05 0.08 10.39
C VAL A 61 -18.92 -1.44 10.39
N HIS A 62 -19.32 -2.08 9.31
CA HIS A 62 -19.08 -3.49 9.04
C HIS A 62 -18.27 -3.59 7.74
N VAL A 63 -17.16 -4.33 7.78
CA VAL A 63 -16.31 -4.50 6.61
C VAL A 63 -16.50 -5.88 6.01
N LEU A 64 -16.65 -5.92 4.70
CA LEU A 64 -16.74 -7.14 3.92
C LEU A 64 -15.60 -7.15 2.89
N HIS A 65 -14.88 -8.26 2.81
CA HIS A 65 -13.92 -8.53 1.75
C HIS A 65 -14.43 -9.72 0.95
N ASN A 66 -14.75 -9.50 -0.32
CA ASN A 66 -15.41 -10.49 -1.18
C ASN A 66 -16.62 -11.12 -0.47
N GLU A 67 -17.53 -10.26 0.01
CA GLU A 67 -18.77 -10.66 0.71
C GLU A 67 -18.57 -11.43 2.03
N HIS A 68 -17.33 -11.62 2.48
CA HIS A 68 -17.02 -12.23 3.77
C HIS A 68 -16.75 -11.16 4.82
N PRO A 69 -17.41 -11.22 6.00
CA PRO A 69 -17.10 -10.35 7.12
C PRO A 69 -15.63 -10.38 7.50
N VAL A 70 -15.07 -9.19 7.72
CA VAL A 70 -13.71 -8.99 8.19
C VAL A 70 -13.76 -8.43 9.61
N PRO A 71 -13.35 -9.22 10.62
CA PRO A 71 -13.18 -8.73 11.98
C PRO A 71 -12.13 -7.61 12.02
N LEU A 72 -12.46 -6.48 12.64
CA LEU A 72 -11.56 -5.31 12.67
C LEU A 72 -10.61 -5.35 13.87
N PRO A 73 -9.27 -5.40 13.66
CA PRO A 73 -8.32 -5.44 14.78
C PRO A 73 -8.38 -4.21 15.69
N GLY A 74 -8.62 -3.02 15.11
CA GLY A 74 -8.81 -1.78 15.86
C GLY A 74 -10.10 -1.71 16.69
N CYS A 75 -10.94 -2.75 16.64
CA CYS A 75 -12.23 -2.83 17.31
C CYS A 75 -12.42 -4.20 18.01
N ASN A 76 -11.35 -4.70 18.64
CA ASN A 76 -11.32 -5.98 19.38
C ASN A 76 -11.71 -7.20 18.51
N ASN A 77 -11.32 -7.21 17.24
CA ASN A 77 -11.69 -8.27 16.28
C ASN A 77 -13.22 -8.49 16.21
N SER A 78 -14.00 -7.41 16.33
CA SER A 78 -15.45 -7.43 16.11
C SER A 78 -15.76 -7.19 14.64
N ASP A 79 -16.75 -7.91 14.10
CA ASP A 79 -17.29 -7.68 12.75
C ASP A 79 -17.96 -6.31 12.63
N PHE A 80 -18.54 -5.81 13.73
CA PHE A 80 -19.16 -4.50 13.81
C PHE A 80 -18.33 -3.58 14.71
N CYS A 81 -17.83 -2.49 14.15
CA CYS A 81 -17.11 -1.47 14.88
C CYS A 81 -17.96 -0.22 15.07
N ALA A 82 -18.00 0.35 16.28
CA ALA A 82 -18.66 1.64 16.49
C ALA A 82 -17.98 2.70 15.61
N PHE A 83 -18.77 3.56 14.95
CA PHE A 83 -18.24 4.51 13.97
C PHE A 83 -17.19 5.46 14.53
N GLU A 84 -17.38 5.93 15.76
CA GLU A 84 -16.39 6.80 16.43
C GLU A 84 -15.08 6.06 16.70
N ALA A 85 -15.15 4.84 17.24
CA ALA A 85 -13.98 4.00 17.45
C ALA A 85 -13.24 3.72 16.12
N PHE A 86 -13.97 3.39 15.06
CA PHE A 86 -13.39 3.19 13.73
C PHE A 86 -12.59 4.42 13.25
N LYS A 87 -13.15 5.62 13.41
CA LYS A 87 -12.45 6.86 13.03
C LYS A 87 -11.17 7.04 13.86
N GLU A 88 -11.26 6.89 15.17
CA GLU A 88 -10.15 7.19 16.08
C GLU A 88 -9.02 6.16 16.02
N THR A 89 -9.35 4.86 16.03
CA THR A 89 -8.37 3.79 16.18
C THR A 89 -7.85 3.26 14.85
N ILE A 90 -8.66 3.31 13.79
CA ILE A 90 -8.31 2.76 12.47
C ILE A 90 -7.99 3.88 11.48
N LEU A 91 -8.88 4.86 11.32
CA LEU A 91 -8.73 5.87 10.25
C LEU A 91 -7.65 6.92 10.56
N GLN A 92 -7.67 7.52 11.76
CA GLN A 92 -6.77 8.62 12.13
C GLN A 92 -5.27 8.30 11.94
N PRO A 93 -4.76 7.11 12.31
CA PRO A 93 -3.36 6.76 12.05
C PRO A 93 -2.94 6.88 10.58
N HIS A 94 -3.84 6.59 9.63
CA HIS A 94 -3.56 6.61 8.19
C HIS A 94 -3.82 7.96 7.51
N LEU A 95 -4.32 8.96 8.24
CA LEU A 95 -4.50 10.33 7.73
C LEU A 95 -3.29 11.23 8.05
N LYS A 96 -2.24 10.69 8.69
CA LYS A 96 -1.05 11.45 9.07
C LYS A 96 -0.21 11.88 7.87
N GLU A 97 -0.10 10.99 6.90
CA GLU A 97 0.72 11.20 5.72
C GLU A 97 -0.09 11.82 4.59
N ASP A 98 0.51 12.80 3.92
CA ASP A 98 -0.09 13.47 2.76
C ASP A 98 0.42 12.82 1.46
N TYR A 99 -0.51 12.40 0.61
CA TYR A 99 -0.19 11.71 -0.64
C TYR A 99 0.72 12.55 -1.55
N ASP A 100 0.39 13.84 -1.70
CA ASP A 100 1.15 14.74 -2.57
C ASP A 100 2.55 14.97 -2.01
N ALA A 101 2.70 15.11 -0.69
CA ALA A 101 4.00 15.22 -0.03
C ALA A 101 4.90 14.01 -0.26
N ILE A 102 4.33 12.79 -0.28
CA ILE A 102 5.08 11.54 -0.51
C ILE A 102 5.41 11.36 -1.99
N CYS A 103 4.44 11.57 -2.88
CA CYS A 103 4.54 11.19 -4.29
C CYS A 103 5.05 12.30 -5.21
N THR A 104 5.18 13.55 -4.75
CA THR A 104 5.78 14.62 -5.56
C THR A 104 7.27 14.36 -5.77
N VAL A 105 7.62 13.94 -6.98
CA VAL A 105 9.02 13.80 -7.42
C VAL A 105 9.69 15.17 -7.37
N LYS A 106 10.61 15.37 -6.43
CA LYS A 106 11.52 16.53 -6.48
C LYS A 106 12.45 16.33 -7.68
N GLU A 107 12.24 17.09 -8.75
CA GLU A 107 12.98 17.03 -10.03
C GLU A 107 14.52 17.18 -9.92
N GLN A 108 15.06 17.42 -8.73
CA GLN A 108 16.44 17.80 -8.49
C GLN A 108 17.48 16.69 -8.70
N HIS A 109 17.09 15.46 -9.07
CA HIS A 109 18.03 14.35 -9.28
C HIS A 109 18.27 13.94 -10.73
N MET A 110 17.57 14.52 -11.71
CA MET A 110 17.86 14.25 -13.14
C MET A 110 18.96 15.15 -13.72
N GLN A 111 19.21 16.34 -13.16
CA GLN A 111 20.24 17.26 -13.68
C GLN A 111 21.67 16.89 -13.27
N LYS A 112 21.88 16.21 -12.12
CA LYS A 112 23.23 15.83 -11.66
C LYS A 112 23.85 14.66 -12.43
N GLN A 113 23.05 13.76 -13.01
CA GLN A 113 23.58 12.62 -13.77
C GLN A 113 23.86 12.96 -15.25
N ALA A 114 23.20 13.96 -15.82
CA ALA A 114 23.50 14.45 -17.17
C ALA A 114 24.81 15.27 -17.21
N ALA A 115 25.07 16.09 -16.18
CA ALA A 115 26.28 16.92 -16.11
C ALA A 115 27.57 16.12 -15.83
N SER A 116 27.47 14.95 -15.17
CA SER A 116 28.64 14.11 -14.85
C SER A 116 29.16 13.28 -16.02
N LYS A 117 28.38 13.10 -17.11
CA LYS A 117 28.77 12.26 -18.25
C LYS A 117 29.40 13.04 -19.42
N LEU A 118 29.51 14.36 -19.33
CA LEU A 118 29.96 15.20 -20.45
C LEU A 118 31.38 15.78 -20.29
N SER A 119 32.22 15.24 -19.38
CA SER A 119 33.55 15.82 -19.11
C SER A 119 34.74 14.85 -19.17
N SER A 120 34.69 13.74 -19.91
CA SER A 120 35.87 12.91 -20.14
C SER A 120 36.16 12.62 -21.62
N SER A 121 36.86 13.60 -22.22
CA SER A 121 38.00 13.42 -23.16
C SER A 121 37.69 13.04 -24.63
N PRO A 122 38.68 13.09 -25.54
CA PRO A 122 38.97 14.23 -26.40
C PRO A 122 38.78 13.94 -27.91
N SER A 123 38.88 15.00 -28.70
CA SER A 123 38.95 15.05 -30.16
C SER A 123 39.78 13.92 -30.80
N GLY A 124 39.14 13.15 -31.68
CA GLY A 124 39.79 12.23 -32.62
C GLY A 124 38.82 11.86 -33.73
N SER A 125 39.05 12.42 -34.92
CA SER A 125 38.34 12.12 -36.15
C SER A 125 38.80 10.78 -36.73
N GLU A 126 37.89 9.83 -36.93
CA GLU A 126 38.09 8.73 -37.88
C GLU A 126 36.72 8.32 -38.46
N ASN A 127 36.57 8.49 -39.77
CA ASN A 127 35.43 7.96 -40.53
C ASN A 127 35.63 6.45 -40.69
N VAL A 128 34.60 5.65 -40.39
CA VAL A 128 34.55 4.24 -40.79
C VAL A 128 33.25 4.00 -41.55
N GLU A 129 33.45 3.65 -42.82
CA GLU A 129 32.45 3.26 -43.82
C GLU A 129 31.73 1.98 -43.38
N LEU A 130 30.38 1.98 -43.39
CA LEU A 130 29.60 0.76 -43.19
C LEU A 130 29.43 0.01 -44.52
N GLN A 131 30.16 -1.09 -44.66
CA GLN A 131 29.95 -2.09 -45.70
C GLN A 131 28.72 -2.95 -45.32
N LYS A 132 27.74 -2.99 -46.22
CA LYS A 132 26.57 -3.86 -46.12
C LYS A 132 26.97 -5.24 -46.63
N ASP A 133 26.86 -6.26 -45.80
CA ASP A 133 26.83 -7.65 -46.26
C ASP A 133 25.46 -8.26 -45.97
N GLU A 134 24.88 -8.75 -47.06
CA GLU A 134 23.59 -9.41 -47.21
C GLU A 134 23.77 -10.91 -46.96
N LEU A 135 22.91 -11.52 -46.12
CA LEU A 135 22.32 -12.84 -46.38
C LEU A 135 21.03 -13.03 -45.59
#